data_AF-A0A432VA94-F1
#
_entry.id   AF-A0A432VA94-F1
#
_cell.length_a   1.000
_cell.length_b   1.000
_cell.length_c   1.000
_cell.angle_alpha   90.00
_cell.angle_beta   90.00
_cell.angle_gamma   90.00
#
_symmetry.space_group_name_H-M   'P 1'
#
loop_
_entity.id
_entity.type
_entity.pdbx_description
1 polymer ?
#
loop_
_entity_poly.entity_id
_entity_poly.type
_entity_poly.pdbx_seq_one_letter_code
_entity_poly.pdbx_strand_id
1 'polypeptide(L)'
;MQYNIKAIPTTYAGVNFRSRLEARWAAFFDLCGWKWDYEPFDLEGWAPDFRLRTKVGPVLCEVKPADLSTFILRQLELEVLEPWPFHEYRKALPYRRSNLVCLLGDTPLTVSERFFPIGFIDGRMPIGCGITFEEYDEALSPSVDAALAWREAGNVVQWTPDNNNLCRRAA
;
A
#
# COMPACT_ATOMS: atom_id res chain seq x y z
N MET A 1 -6.51 -8.64 20.35
CA MET A 1 -5.40 -7.95 21.06
C MET A 1 -5.08 -6.69 20.27
N GLN A 2 -5.16 -5.52 20.90
CA GLN A 2 -4.90 -4.24 20.25
C GLN A 2 -3.38 -4.02 20.24
N TYR A 3 -2.72 -4.25 19.10
CA TYR A 3 -1.29 -3.98 18.97
C TYR A 3 -1.08 -2.46 18.94
N ASN A 4 -0.81 -1.86 20.10
CA ASN A 4 -0.45 -0.43 20.22
C ASN A 4 1.03 -0.23 19.87
N ILE A 5 1.45 -0.64 18.67
CA ILE A 5 2.77 -0.29 18.14
C ILE A 5 2.65 1.16 17.69
N LYS A 6 3.28 2.07 18.43
CA LYS A 6 3.34 3.48 18.04
C LYS A 6 4.05 3.58 16.69
N ALA A 7 3.33 4.06 15.69
CA ALA A 7 3.92 4.35 14.38
C ALA A 7 5.12 5.29 14.55
N ILE A 8 6.20 5.01 13.83
CA ILE A 8 7.42 5.82 13.84
C ILE A 8 7.34 6.76 12.63
N PRO A 9 7.20 8.08 12.84
CA PRO A 9 7.24 9.04 11.75
C PRO A 9 8.56 8.88 10.98
N THR A 10 8.48 8.88 9.66
CA THR A 10 9.61 8.58 8.79
C THR A 10 9.61 9.56 7.63
N THR A 11 10.74 10.19 7.35
CA THR A 11 10.89 11.12 6.22
C THR A 11 11.42 10.35 5.00
N TYR A 12 10.76 10.49 3.86
CA TYR A 12 11.22 9.95 2.59
C TYR A 12 10.84 10.90 1.44
N ALA A 13 11.73 11.09 0.46
CA ALA A 13 11.51 11.98 -0.68
C ALA A 13 11.04 13.41 -0.31
N GLY A 14 11.48 13.93 0.86
CA GLY A 14 11.07 15.24 1.37
C GLY A 14 9.68 15.29 2.01
N VAL A 15 8.97 14.16 2.10
CA VAL A 15 7.66 14.02 2.73
C VAL A 15 7.80 13.37 4.11
N ASN A 16 7.06 13.88 5.09
CA ASN A 16 7.01 13.33 6.44
C ASN A 16 5.80 12.39 6.58
N PHE A 17 6.05 11.09 6.61
CA PHE A 17 5.02 10.08 6.77
C PHE A 17 4.69 9.83 8.24
N ARG A 18 3.43 9.49 8.53
CA ARG A 18 2.94 9.14 9.88
C ARG A 18 3.52 7.83 10.36
N SER A 19 3.90 6.95 9.43
CA SER A 19 4.50 5.66 9.74
C SER A 19 5.64 5.28 8.79
N ARG A 20 6.53 4.41 9.27
CA ARG A 20 7.56 3.77 8.43
C ARG A 20 6.95 2.91 7.32
N LEU A 21 5.79 2.30 7.57
CA LEU A 21 5.12 1.47 6.56
C LEU A 21 4.66 2.32 5.37
N GLU A 22 4.04 3.49 5.63
CA GLU A 22 3.69 4.45 4.58
C GLU A 22 4.93 4.93 3.81
N ALA A 23 6.00 5.32 4.52
CA ALA A 23 7.25 5.72 3.87
C ALA A 23 7.81 4.59 2.97
N ARG A 24 7.74 3.33 3.43
CA ARG A 24 8.19 2.16 2.66
C ARG A 24 7.36 1.99 1.40
N TRP A 25 6.05 2.17 1.48
CA TRP A 25 5.16 2.14 0.32
C TRP A 25 5.51 3.23 -0.69
N ALA A 26 5.77 4.46 -0.24
CA ALA A 26 6.24 5.53 -1.12
C ALA A 26 7.55 5.17 -1.84
N ALA A 27 8.53 4.64 -1.10
CA ALA A 27 9.79 4.18 -1.70
C ALA A 27 9.59 3.02 -2.69
N PHE A 28 8.68 2.11 -2.38
CA PHE A 28 8.32 1.02 -3.29
C PHE A 28 7.66 1.54 -4.58
N PHE A 29 6.77 2.54 -4.49
CA PHE A 29 6.16 3.16 -5.67
C PHE A 29 7.21 3.80 -6.58
N ASP A 30 8.19 4.50 -6.01
CA ASP A 30 9.29 5.08 -6.78
C ASP A 30 10.14 4.02 -7.48
N LEU A 31 10.43 2.89 -6.82
CA LEU A 31 11.12 1.75 -7.42
C LEU A 31 10.31 1.09 -8.55
N CYS A 32 8.97 1.08 -8.43
CA CYS A 32 8.06 0.62 -9.49
C CYS A 32 7.86 1.66 -10.61
N GLY A 33 8.43 2.87 -10.48
CA GLY A 33 8.26 3.96 -11.43
C GLY A 33 6.89 4.64 -11.38
N TRP A 34 6.10 4.40 -10.34
CA TRP A 34 4.78 5.00 -10.17
C TRP A 34 4.86 6.37 -9.55
N LYS A 35 3.95 7.24 -9.99
CA LYS A 35 3.81 8.58 -9.45
C LYS A 35 2.72 8.58 -8.38
N TRP A 36 3.06 9.09 -7.20
CA TRP A 36 2.18 9.10 -6.04
C TRP A 36 2.04 10.51 -5.45
N ASP A 37 0.93 10.73 -4.77
CA ASP A 37 0.73 11.87 -3.86
C ASP A 37 0.38 11.29 -2.48
N TYR A 38 0.97 11.85 -1.42
CA TYR A 38 0.67 11.49 -0.05
C TYR A 38 -0.42 12.41 0.52
N GLU A 39 -1.42 11.85 1.19
CA GLU A 39 -2.57 12.56 1.76
C GLU A 39 -3.16 13.61 0.79
N PRO A 40 -3.58 13.20 -0.42
CA PRO A 40 -3.82 14.13 -1.53
C PRO A 40 -5.00 15.09 -1.32
N PHE A 41 -5.99 14.70 -0.53
CA PHE A 41 -7.18 15.49 -0.20
C PHE A 41 -8.01 14.80 0.88
N ASP A 42 -8.87 15.57 1.55
CA ASP A 42 -9.87 15.06 2.49
C ASP A 42 -11.22 14.84 1.76
N LEU A 43 -11.76 13.62 1.85
CA LEU A 43 -13.15 13.33 1.48
C LEU A 43 -14.01 13.28 2.76
N GLU A 44 -15.33 13.31 2.58
CA GLU A 44 -16.28 13.22 3.69
C GLU A 44 -16.13 11.91 4.49
N GLY A 45 -15.47 11.99 5.64
CA GLY A 45 -15.23 10.84 6.52
C GLY A 45 -14.08 9.92 6.11
N TRP A 46 -13.30 10.25 5.08
CA TRP A 46 -12.10 9.49 4.69
C TRP A 46 -11.08 10.35 3.96
N ALA A 47 -9.83 10.31 4.40
CA ALA A 47 -8.69 10.78 3.62
C ALA A 47 -7.86 9.55 3.18
N PRO A 48 -7.63 9.34 1.88
CA PRO A 48 -6.73 8.29 1.40
C PRO A 48 -5.29 8.60 1.80
N ASP A 49 -4.50 7.58 2.13
CA ASP A 49 -3.08 7.74 2.45
C ASP A 49 -2.28 8.09 1.20
N PHE A 50 -2.64 7.49 0.06
CA PHE A 50 -2.01 7.79 -1.23
C PHE A 50 -3.01 7.94 -2.37
N ARG A 51 -2.61 8.72 -3.38
CA ARG A 51 -3.17 8.63 -4.74
C ARG A 51 -2.07 8.22 -5.72
N LEU A 52 -2.21 7.06 -6.34
CA LEU A 52 -1.36 6.62 -7.44
C LEU A 52 -1.91 7.15 -8.77
N ARG A 53 -1.03 7.67 -9.62
CA ARG A 53 -1.35 8.03 -11.00
C ARG A 53 -0.98 6.85 -11.91
N THR A 54 -1.99 6.13 -12.38
CA THR A 54 -1.81 4.94 -13.23
C THR A 54 -2.36 5.18 -14.63
N LYS A 55 -2.16 4.22 -15.54
CA LYS A 55 -2.71 4.27 -16.91
C LYS A 55 -4.24 4.21 -16.94
N VAL A 56 -4.86 3.64 -15.91
CA VAL A 56 -6.32 3.51 -15.75
C VAL A 56 -6.92 4.66 -14.92
N GLY A 57 -6.14 5.72 -14.68
CA GLY A 57 -6.54 6.87 -13.88
C GLY A 57 -6.04 6.83 -12.44
N PRO A 58 -6.56 7.69 -11.56
CA PRO A 58 -6.12 7.74 -10.18
C PRO A 58 -6.64 6.55 -9.37
N VAL A 59 -5.75 5.89 -8.63
CA VAL A 59 -6.10 4.87 -7.64
C VAL A 59 -5.86 5.44 -6.24
N LEU A 60 -6.88 5.41 -5.40
CA LEU A 60 -6.79 5.84 -4.01
C LEU A 60 -6.40 4.65 -3.12
N CYS A 61 -5.40 4.83 -2.27
CA CYS A 61 -4.86 3.76 -1.45
C CYS A 61 -5.02 4.05 0.04
N GLU A 62 -5.37 3.03 0.81
CA GLU A 62 -5.30 3.01 2.26
C GLU A 62 -4.24 1.99 2.68
N VAL A 63 -3.33 2.36 3.58
CA VAL A 63 -2.28 1.50 4.11
C VAL A 63 -2.71 0.96 5.47
N LYS A 64 -2.61 -0.37 5.65
CA LYS A 64 -2.83 -1.03 6.94
C LYS A 64 -1.72 -2.01 7.26
N PRO A 65 -1.28 -2.11 8.54
CA PRO A 65 -0.32 -3.11 8.98
C PRO A 65 -1.02 -4.47 9.09
N ALA A 66 -1.41 -5.02 7.94
CA ALA A 66 -2.19 -6.23 7.80
C ALA A 66 -1.55 -7.14 6.76
N ASP A 67 -1.41 -8.41 7.12
CA ASP A 67 -0.97 -9.47 6.22
C ASP A 67 -2.12 -9.90 5.30
N LEU A 68 -2.30 -9.15 4.23
CA LEU A 68 -3.32 -9.41 3.22
C LEU A 68 -3.06 -10.74 2.51
N SER A 69 -1.78 -11.09 2.28
CA SER A 69 -1.39 -12.31 1.58
C SER A 69 -1.87 -13.55 2.32
N THR A 70 -1.57 -13.66 3.61
CA THR A 70 -2.04 -14.76 4.46
C THR A 70 -3.56 -14.77 4.57
N PHE A 71 -4.20 -13.59 4.71
CA PHE A 71 -5.66 -13.51 4.75
C PHE A 71 -6.30 -14.06 3.48
N ILE A 72 -5.83 -13.64 2.30
CA ILE A 72 -6.37 -14.06 1.01
C ILE A 72 -6.11 -15.53 0.74
N LEU A 73 -4.88 -16.03 0.99
CA LEU A 73 -4.57 -17.45 0.86
C LEU A 73 -5.52 -18.31 1.72
N ARG A 74 -5.77 -17.89 2.96
CA ARG A 74 -6.73 -18.55 3.84
C ARG A 74 -8.17 -18.49 3.30
N GLN A 75 -8.62 -17.35 2.76
CA GLN A 75 -9.95 -17.25 2.15
C GLN A 75 -10.12 -18.24 0.99
N LEU A 76 -9.08 -18.45 0.18
CA LEU A 76 -9.11 -19.38 -0.96
C LEU A 76 -9.21 -20.86 -0.55
N GLU A 77 -8.76 -21.20 0.65
CA GLU A 77 -8.82 -22.56 1.20
C GLU A 77 -10.15 -22.88 1.90
N LEU A 78 -10.98 -21.87 2.17
CA LEU A 78 -12.21 -22.02 2.95
C LEU A 78 -13.44 -22.22 2.06
N GLU A 79 -14.29 -23.20 2.44
CA GLU A 79 -15.61 -23.39 1.84
C GLU A 79 -16.58 -22.24 2.19
N VAL A 80 -16.41 -21.67 3.39
CA VAL A 80 -17.19 -20.54 3.89
C VAL A 80 -16.22 -19.43 4.26
N LEU A 81 -16.33 -18.29 3.56
CA LEU A 81 -15.47 -17.14 3.76
C LEU A 81 -15.58 -16.59 5.19
N GLU A 82 -14.45 -16.18 5.76
CA GLU A 82 -14.44 -15.51 7.05
C GLU A 82 -14.92 -14.06 6.92
N PRO A 83 -15.52 -13.51 7.98
CA PRO A 83 -15.89 -12.10 8.00
C PRO A 83 -14.71 -11.19 7.72
N TRP A 84 -14.97 -10.13 6.96
CA TRP A 84 -13.98 -9.12 6.62
C TRP A 84 -13.35 -8.48 7.88
N PRO A 85 -12.04 -8.67 8.15
CA PRO A 85 -11.44 -8.24 9.41
C PRO A 85 -11.03 -6.76 9.39
N PHE A 86 -10.92 -6.15 8.21
CA PHE A 86 -10.40 -4.79 8.05
C PHE A 86 -11.52 -3.74 8.17
N HIS A 87 -12.13 -3.66 9.35
CA HIS A 87 -13.22 -2.72 9.63
C HIS A 87 -12.82 -1.25 9.41
N GLU A 88 -11.55 -0.91 9.65
CA GLU A 88 -11.04 0.44 9.42
C GLU A 88 -11.03 0.85 7.93
N TYR A 89 -10.91 -0.11 7.01
CA TYR A 89 -11.00 0.14 5.57
C TYR A 89 -12.44 0.46 5.12
N ARG A 90 -13.46 0.20 5.96
CA ARG A 90 -14.86 0.44 5.59
C ARG A 90 -15.16 1.90 5.26
N LYS A 91 -14.38 2.86 5.78
CA LYS A 91 -14.48 4.29 5.44
C LYS A 91 -14.19 4.59 3.96
N ALA A 92 -13.42 3.75 3.28
CA ALA A 92 -13.10 3.90 1.87
C ALA A 92 -14.18 3.31 0.94
N LEU A 93 -14.98 2.35 1.44
CA LEU A 93 -15.99 1.64 0.64
C LEU A 93 -17.08 2.52 0.01
N PRO A 94 -17.55 3.63 0.63
CA PRO A 94 -18.50 4.53 -0.02
C PRO A 94 -17.97 5.14 -1.32
N TYR A 95 -16.65 5.32 -1.43
CA TYR A 95 -16.00 6.03 -2.54
C TYR A 95 -15.67 5.15 -3.75
N ARG A 96 -15.70 3.83 -3.58
CA ARG A 96 -15.37 2.85 -4.64
C ARG A 96 -16.34 2.86 -5.83
N ARG A 97 -17.52 3.48 -5.68
CA ARG A 97 -18.50 3.61 -6.77
C ARG A 97 -18.04 4.56 -7.86
N SER A 98 -17.20 5.52 -7.51
CA SER A 98 -16.75 6.60 -8.40
C SER A 98 -15.23 6.65 -8.53
N ASN A 99 -14.49 5.92 -7.69
CA ASN A 99 -13.03 5.91 -7.67
C ASN A 99 -12.51 4.48 -7.61
N LEU A 100 -11.35 4.26 -8.22
CA LEU A 100 -10.56 3.07 -7.94
C LEU A 100 -9.97 3.18 -6.54
N VAL A 101 -10.15 2.13 -5.72
CA VAL A 101 -9.70 2.08 -4.33
C VAL A 101 -8.97 0.77 -4.08
N CYS A 102 -7.81 0.85 -3.42
CA CYS A 102 -6.94 -0.27 -3.12
C CYS A 102 -6.54 -0.26 -1.63
N LEU A 103 -6.62 -1.42 -0.97
CA LEU A 103 -6.08 -1.62 0.37
C LEU A 103 -4.67 -2.21 0.27
N LEU A 104 -3.68 -1.50 0.82
CA LEU A 104 -2.29 -1.91 0.88
C LEU A 104 -1.97 -2.51 2.26
N GLY A 105 -1.32 -3.67 2.26
CA GLY A 105 -0.96 -4.40 3.46
C GLY A 105 0.39 -3.99 4.06
N ASP A 106 0.91 -4.85 4.94
CA ASP A 106 2.27 -4.78 5.46
C ASP A 106 3.34 -5.24 4.45
N THR A 107 2.89 -5.80 3.33
CA THR A 107 3.67 -6.27 2.19
C THR A 107 2.83 -6.14 0.91
N PRO A 108 3.45 -6.02 -0.28
CA PRO A 108 2.74 -6.16 -1.54
C PRO A 108 2.07 -7.52 -1.64
N LEU A 109 0.81 -7.51 -2.07
CA LEU A 109 0.05 -8.73 -2.29
C LEU A 109 0.62 -9.46 -3.52
N THR A 110 1.39 -10.52 -3.30
CA THR A 110 2.02 -11.32 -4.36
C THR A 110 1.53 -12.77 -4.37
N VAL A 111 0.23 -12.98 -4.49
CA VAL A 111 -0.38 -14.32 -4.50
C VAL A 111 -0.28 -14.92 -5.92
N SER A 112 0.15 -16.19 -6.00
CA SER A 112 0.62 -16.90 -7.20
C SER A 112 -0.16 -16.66 -8.52
N GLU A 113 0.61 -16.51 -9.62
CA GLU A 113 0.30 -16.56 -11.07
C GLU A 113 -0.99 -15.94 -11.63
N ARG A 114 -1.93 -15.44 -10.82
CA ARG A 114 -3.25 -15.00 -11.27
C ARG A 114 -3.69 -13.61 -10.80
N PHE A 115 -3.03 -13.02 -9.80
CA PHE A 115 -3.38 -11.67 -9.34
C PHE A 115 -2.14 -10.98 -8.79
N PHE A 116 -1.71 -9.87 -9.41
CA PHE A 116 -0.67 -9.03 -8.83
C PHE A 116 -1.05 -7.55 -8.72
N PRO A 117 -2.25 -7.19 -8.22
CA PRO A 117 -2.37 -5.88 -7.64
C PRO A 117 -1.54 -5.88 -6.35
N ILE A 118 -0.70 -4.87 -6.16
CA ILE A 118 0.08 -4.64 -4.93
C ILE A 118 -0.75 -4.60 -3.64
N GLY A 119 -2.08 -4.60 -3.75
CA GLY A 119 -3.01 -4.64 -2.64
C GLY A 119 -4.33 -5.27 -3.02
N PHE A 120 -5.26 -5.28 -2.08
CA PHE A 120 -6.57 -5.89 -2.24
C PHE A 120 -7.61 -4.89 -2.75
N ILE A 121 -8.47 -5.36 -3.64
CA ILE A 121 -9.67 -4.65 -4.09
C ILE A 121 -10.89 -5.40 -3.56
N ASP A 122 -11.85 -4.68 -2.99
CA ASP A 122 -13.16 -5.24 -2.62
C ASP A 122 -14.03 -5.49 -3.87
N GLY A 123 -13.61 -6.47 -4.67
CA GLY A 123 -14.37 -7.30 -5.62
C GLY A 123 -15.22 -6.61 -6.69
N ARG A 124 -15.25 -5.28 -6.77
CA ARG A 124 -16.11 -4.55 -7.71
C ARG A 124 -15.39 -3.31 -8.25
N MET A 125 -15.31 -3.25 -9.57
CA MET A 125 -14.94 -2.05 -10.31
C MET A 125 -16.02 -0.96 -10.15
N PRO A 126 -15.66 0.34 -10.23
CA PRO A 126 -16.63 1.43 -10.23
C PRO A 126 -17.62 1.27 -11.39
N ILE A 127 -18.90 1.60 -11.14
CA ILE A 127 -19.94 1.42 -12.16
C ILE A 127 -19.68 2.39 -13.30
N GLY A 128 -19.59 1.87 -14.53
CA GLY A 128 -19.41 2.69 -15.72
C GLY A 128 -18.01 3.31 -15.86
N CYS A 129 -16.99 2.82 -15.14
CA CYS A 129 -15.61 3.30 -15.32
C CYS A 129 -15.06 3.04 -16.73
N GLY A 130 -15.62 2.08 -17.46
CA GLY A 130 -15.16 1.71 -18.80
C GLY A 130 -13.82 0.96 -18.82
N ILE A 131 -13.35 0.48 -17.66
CA ILE A 131 -12.07 -0.20 -17.48
C ILE A 131 -12.34 -1.61 -16.96
N THR A 132 -11.63 -2.61 -17.50
CA THR A 132 -11.75 -4.00 -17.06
C THR A 132 -10.92 -4.27 -15.80
N PHE A 133 -11.16 -5.42 -15.17
CA PHE A 133 -10.33 -5.83 -14.04
C PHE A 133 -8.88 -6.08 -14.48
N GLU A 134 -8.69 -6.64 -15.67
CA GLU A 134 -7.38 -6.95 -16.25
C GLU A 134 -6.57 -5.68 -16.53
N GLU A 135 -7.21 -4.64 -17.09
CA GLU A 135 -6.54 -3.34 -17.30
C GLU A 135 -6.12 -2.69 -15.98
N TYR A 136 -6.94 -2.84 -14.94
CA TYR A 136 -6.60 -2.39 -13.59
C TYR A 136 -5.42 -3.19 -13.01
N ASP A 137 -5.48 -4.51 -13.11
CA ASP A 137 -4.45 -5.43 -12.61
C ASP A 137 -3.10 -5.14 -13.29
N GLU A 138 -3.09 -4.97 -14.61
CA GLU A 138 -1.91 -4.56 -15.35
C GLU A 138 -1.37 -3.21 -14.87
N ALA A 139 -2.25 -2.23 -14.62
CA ALA A 139 -1.84 -0.90 -14.21
C ALA A 139 -1.23 -0.83 -12.79
N LEU A 140 -1.53 -1.81 -11.93
CA LEU A 140 -0.97 -1.95 -10.58
C LEU A 140 -0.01 -3.14 -10.44
N SER A 141 0.37 -3.76 -11.55
CA SER A 141 1.42 -4.77 -11.60
C SER A 141 2.78 -4.10 -11.75
N PRO A 142 3.71 -4.27 -10.79
CA PRO A 142 5.07 -3.77 -10.92
C PRO A 142 5.76 -4.34 -12.16
N SER A 143 6.48 -3.50 -12.91
CA SER A 143 7.35 -3.97 -14.01
C SER A 143 8.70 -4.50 -13.50
N VAL A 144 8.88 -4.57 -12.18
CA VAL A 144 10.09 -5.01 -11.48
C VAL A 144 9.74 -6.16 -10.55
N ASP A 145 10.75 -6.88 -10.05
CA ASP A 145 10.53 -7.88 -9.00
C ASP A 145 10.00 -7.19 -7.73
N ALA A 146 8.72 -7.43 -7.42
CA ALA A 146 8.04 -6.79 -6.31
C ALA A 146 8.64 -7.16 -4.95
N ALA A 147 9.12 -8.39 -4.78
CA ALA A 147 9.73 -8.82 -3.52
C ALA A 147 11.09 -8.15 -3.31
N LEU A 148 11.90 -8.07 -4.37
CA LEU A 148 13.18 -7.36 -4.35
C LEU A 148 12.97 -5.86 -4.10
N ALA A 149 12.08 -5.21 -4.85
CA ALA A 149 11.76 -3.80 -4.70
C ALA A 149 11.21 -3.50 -3.30
N TRP A 150 10.36 -4.38 -2.74
CA TRP A 150 9.85 -4.20 -1.38
C TRP A 150 10.96 -4.27 -0.33
N ARG A 151 11.90 -5.20 -0.50
CA ARG A 151 13.09 -5.31 0.37
C ARG A 151 13.95 -4.05 0.28
N GLU A 152 14.23 -3.57 -0.93
CA GLU A 152 15.01 -2.35 -1.15
C GLU A 152 14.33 -1.11 -0.57
N ALA A 153 13.02 -0.94 -0.78
CA ALA A 153 12.22 0.11 -0.16
C ALA A 153 12.36 0.09 1.37
N GLY A 154 12.36 -1.10 1.97
CA GLY A 154 12.58 -1.29 3.40
C GLY A 154 13.95 -0.77 3.86
N ASN A 155 15.01 -1.07 3.11
CA ASN A 155 16.36 -0.61 3.41
C ASN A 155 16.48 0.92 3.31
N VAL A 156 15.80 1.53 2.33
CA VAL A 156 15.83 2.98 2.10
C VAL A 156 15.19 3.76 3.25
N VAL A 157 14.10 3.24 3.83
CA VAL A 157 13.35 3.93 4.90
C VAL A 157 13.73 3.46 6.31
N GLN A 158 14.60 2.46 6.41
CA GLN A 158 15.18 2.09 7.68
C GLN A 158 16.09 3.22 8.17
N TRP A 159 15.88 3.61 9.43
CA TRP A 159 16.80 4.50 10.10
C TRP A 159 18.17 3.82 10.16
N THR A 160 19.15 4.40 9.48
CA THR A 160 20.55 4.05 9.69
C THR A 160 21.10 5.03 10.73
N PRO A 161 21.66 4.57 11.85
CA PRO A 161 22.50 5.44 12.66
C PRO A 161 23.63 5.89 11.74
N ASP A 162 23.70 7.19 11.45
CA ASP A 162 24.83 7.74 10.70
C ASP A 162 26.14 7.23 11.33
N ASN A 163 27.00 6.62 10.49
CA ASN A 163 28.39 6.30 10.79
C ASN A 163 29.24 7.55 11.13
N ASN A 164 28.65 8.75 11.16
CA ASN A 164 29.33 10.01 11.48
C ASN A 164 29.66 10.21 12.97
N ASN A 165 29.30 9.29 13.86
CA ASN A 165 29.62 9.40 15.29
C ASN A 165 30.85 8.60 15.75
N LEU A 166 31.58 7.93 14.84
CA LEU A 166 32.84 7.25 15.19
C LEU A 166 34.07 8.18 15.19
N CYS A 167 33.97 9.43 14.72
CA CYS A 167 35.09 10.40 14.71
C CYS A 167 35.13 11.40 15.88
N ARG A 168 34.31 11.25 16.93
CA ARG A 168 34.32 12.16 18.10
C ARG A 168 34.70 11.52 19.44
N ARG A 169 35.27 10.30 19.42
CA ARG A 169 35.89 9.68 20.59
C ARG A 169 37.33 9.26 20.30
N ALA A 170 38.13 10.24 19.89
CA ALA A 170 39.58 10.18 19.92
C ALA A 170 40.08 11.62 20.14
N ALA A 171 39.92 12.09 21.38
CA ALA A 171 40.56 13.30 21.92
C ALA A 171 40.79 13.06 23.41
#